data_AF-A0A7C1RLG8-F1
#
_entry.id   AF-A0A7C1RLG8-F1
#
_cell.length_a   1.000
_cell.length_b   1.000
_cell.length_c   1.000
_cell.angle_alpha   90.00
_cell.angle_beta   90.00
_cell.angle_gamma   90.00
#
_symmetry.space_group_name_H-M   'P 1'
#
loop_
_entity.id
_entity.type
_entity.pdbx_description
1 polymer ?
#
loop_
_entity_poly.entity_id
_entity_poly.type
_entity_poly.pdbx_seq_one_letter_code
_entity_poly.pdbx_strand_id
1 'polypeptide(L)'
;MPYLAQLYRNFSDKGMRVVGIAMAYDRPDQVIAFKQKYQIPYTLALDLDSTAAKAFDVQAIPETILISPRGQIVYRHSGVINIENMQKRIAAMLPDTKEK
;
A
#
# COMPACT_ATOMS: atom_id res chain seq x y z
N MET A 1 -10.69 -4.94 1.97
CA MET A 1 -9.25 -4.86 2.29
C MET A 1 -9.01 -4.65 3.80
N PRO A 2 -9.49 -5.53 4.70
CA PRO A 2 -9.24 -5.36 6.15
C PRO A 2 -7.75 -5.45 6.49
N TYR A 3 -7.00 -6.26 5.74
CA TYR A 3 -5.62 -6.57 6.05
C TYR A 3 -4.63 -5.41 5.83
N LEU A 4 -4.78 -4.62 4.75
CA LEU A 4 -3.94 -3.42 4.54
C LEU A 4 -4.23 -2.35 5.60
N ALA A 5 -5.49 -2.19 5.99
CA ALA A 5 -5.86 -1.28 7.06
C ALA A 5 -5.27 -1.73 8.42
N GLN A 6 -5.20 -3.04 8.66
CA GLN A 6 -4.54 -3.60 9.83
C GLN A 6 -3.02 -3.36 9.80
N LEU A 7 -2.35 -3.62 8.67
CA LEU A 7 -0.93 -3.30 8.50
C LEU A 7 -0.65 -1.82 8.78
N TYR A 8 -1.47 -0.94 8.20
CA TYR A 8 -1.35 0.50 8.41
C TYR A 8 -1.48 0.86 9.89
N ARG A 9 -2.51 0.37 10.59
CA ARG A 9 -2.66 0.63 12.03
C ARG A 9 -1.48 0.10 12.86
N ASN A 10 -0.90 -1.03 12.50
CA ASN A 10 0.18 -1.64 13.28
C ASN A 10 1.54 -0.93 13.13
N PHE A 11 1.78 -0.29 11.98
CA PHE A 11 3.13 0.19 11.64
C PHE A 11 3.18 1.67 11.21
N SER A 12 2.04 2.36 11.07
CA SER A 12 2.03 3.78 10.66
C SER A 12 2.79 4.67 11.63
N ASP A 13 2.60 4.48 12.94
CA ASP A 13 3.33 5.21 13.99
C ASP A 13 4.84 4.90 14.01
N LYS A 14 5.25 3.80 13.38
CA LYS A 14 6.65 3.38 13.26
C LYS A 14 7.32 3.84 11.96
N GLY A 15 6.61 4.64 11.15
CA GLY A 15 7.12 5.21 9.91
C GLY A 15 6.66 4.49 8.63
N MET A 16 5.85 3.41 8.73
CA MET A 16 5.31 2.77 7.53
C MET A 16 4.21 3.63 6.90
N ARG A 17 4.21 3.75 5.57
CA ARG A 17 3.12 4.37 4.81
C ARG A 17 2.49 3.36 3.86
N VAL A 18 1.19 3.49 3.65
CA VAL A 18 0.44 2.74 2.64
C VAL A 18 -0.20 3.75 1.70
N VAL A 19 -0.04 3.53 0.40
CA VAL A 19 -0.72 4.29 -0.64
C VAL A 19 -1.44 3.28 -1.52
N GLY A 20 -2.78 3.33 -1.55
CA GLY A 20 -3.56 2.59 -2.52
C GLY A 20 -3.71 3.41 -3.79
N ILE A 21 -3.41 2.81 -4.93
CA ILE A 21 -3.55 3.42 -6.25
C ILE A 21 -4.84 2.87 -6.87
N ALA A 22 -5.80 3.74 -7.12
CA ALA A 22 -6.96 3.46 -7.94
C ALA A 22 -6.63 3.74 -9.41
N MET A 23 -6.97 2.81 -10.28
CA MET A 23 -6.52 2.80 -11.68
C MET A 23 -7.30 3.82 -12.52
N ALA A 24 -6.80 4.13 -13.71
CA ALA A 24 -7.42 5.11 -14.62
C ALA A 24 -8.90 4.81 -14.96
N TYR A 25 -9.30 3.55 -14.95
CA TYR A 25 -10.67 3.11 -15.20
C TYR A 25 -11.57 3.11 -13.96
N ASP A 26 -11.02 3.35 -12.76
CA ASP A 26 -11.80 3.47 -11.54
C ASP A 26 -12.45 4.85 -11.46
N ARG A 27 -13.77 4.90 -11.28
CA ARG A 27 -14.49 6.17 -11.19
C ARG A 27 -14.17 6.89 -9.87
N PRO A 28 -13.84 8.19 -9.88
CA PRO A 28 -13.49 8.93 -8.67
C PRO A 28 -14.57 8.91 -7.57
N ASP A 29 -15.85 8.98 -7.94
CA ASP A 29 -16.97 8.92 -7.01
C ASP A 29 -17.05 7.57 -6.29
N GLN A 30 -16.80 6.47 -7.00
CA GLN A 30 -16.75 5.13 -6.42
C GLN A 30 -15.55 4.95 -5.49
N VAL A 31 -14.40 5.50 -5.84
CA VAL A 31 -13.19 5.44 -4.98
C VAL A 31 -13.41 6.22 -3.67
N ILE A 32 -14.03 7.40 -3.74
CA ILE A 32 -14.39 8.20 -2.55
C ILE A 32 -15.40 7.43 -1.68
N ALA A 33 -16.46 6.91 -2.29
CA ALA A 33 -17.47 6.12 -1.57
C ALA A 33 -16.85 4.87 -0.92
N PHE A 34 -15.92 4.20 -1.61
CA PHE A 34 -15.19 3.04 -1.09
C PHE A 34 -14.34 3.42 0.12
N LYS A 35 -13.59 4.54 0.04
CA LYS A 35 -12.80 5.07 1.17
C LYS A 35 -13.67 5.30 2.40
N GLN A 36 -14.82 5.96 2.22
CA GLN A 36 -15.75 6.28 3.30
C GLN A 36 -16.41 5.03 3.89
N LYS A 37 -16.95 4.16 3.03
CA LYS A 37 -17.63 2.92 3.44
C LYS A 37 -16.75 1.98 4.24
N TYR A 38 -15.49 1.84 3.84
CA TYR A 38 -14.53 0.94 4.51
C TYR A 38 -13.61 1.64 5.50
N GLN A 39 -13.83 2.94 5.75
CA GLN A 39 -13.05 3.77 6.68
C GLN A 39 -11.54 3.58 6.48
N ILE A 40 -11.09 3.71 5.23
CA ILE A 40 -9.71 3.41 4.86
C ILE A 40 -8.77 4.43 5.52
N PRO A 41 -7.85 4.00 6.41
CA PRO A 41 -7.05 4.91 7.23
C PRO A 41 -5.80 5.43 6.50
N TYR A 42 -5.53 4.94 5.30
CA TYR A 42 -4.35 5.27 4.50
C TYR A 42 -4.70 6.07 3.25
N THR A 43 -3.66 6.61 2.59
CA THR A 43 -3.82 7.44 1.40
C THR A 43 -4.36 6.61 0.24
N LEU A 44 -5.35 7.15 -0.46
CA LEU A 44 -5.81 6.65 -1.75
C LEU A 44 -5.54 7.73 -2.81
N ALA A 45 -4.86 7.36 -3.88
CA ALA A 45 -4.56 8.21 -5.02
C ALA A 45 -5.25 7.65 -6.27
N LEU A 46 -5.66 8.55 -7.18
CA LEU A 46 -6.24 8.22 -8.48
C LEU A 46 -5.15 8.34 -9.54
N ASP A 47 -4.89 7.27 -10.27
CA ASP A 47 -3.94 7.21 -11.38
C ASP A 47 -4.68 7.41 -12.71
N LEU A 48 -5.20 8.62 -12.92
CA LEU A 48 -6.13 8.95 -14.01
C LEU A 48 -5.54 8.78 -15.42
N ASP A 49 -4.22 8.89 -15.57
CA ASP A 49 -3.48 8.81 -16.84
C ASP A 49 -2.57 7.55 -16.93
N SER A 50 -2.72 6.64 -15.96
CA SER A 50 -1.89 5.44 -15.80
C SER A 50 -0.40 5.74 -15.62
N THR A 51 -0.02 6.93 -15.16
CA THR A 51 1.39 7.30 -14.94
C THR A 51 2.03 6.41 -13.88
N ALA A 52 1.35 6.16 -12.76
CA ALA A 52 1.89 5.31 -11.71
C ALA A 52 1.97 3.84 -12.17
N ALA A 53 0.92 3.33 -12.80
CA ALA A 53 0.89 1.97 -13.33
C ALA A 53 2.02 1.71 -14.32
N LYS A 54 2.30 2.66 -15.22
CA LYS A 54 3.42 2.57 -16.17
C LYS A 54 4.77 2.67 -15.48
N ALA A 55 4.94 3.63 -14.56
CA ALA A 55 6.20 3.83 -13.83
C ALA A 55 6.60 2.59 -13.01
N PHE A 56 5.61 1.86 -12.48
CA PHE A 56 5.82 0.63 -11.75
C PHE A 56 5.68 -0.64 -12.59
N ASP A 57 5.47 -0.55 -13.90
CA ASP A 57 5.27 -1.68 -14.81
C ASP A 57 4.23 -2.68 -14.28
N VAL A 58 3.06 -2.18 -13.91
CA VAL A 58 1.94 -2.97 -13.37
C VAL A 58 1.24 -3.68 -14.52
N GLN A 59 1.27 -5.01 -14.51
CA GLN A 59 0.73 -5.86 -15.59
C GLN A 59 -0.63 -6.47 -15.23
N ALA A 60 -0.91 -6.65 -13.94
CA ALA A 60 -2.16 -7.22 -13.46
C ALA A 60 -2.52 -6.72 -12.06
N ILE A 61 -3.80 -6.53 -11.79
CA ILE A 61 -4.31 -6.17 -10.47
C ILE A 61 -4.99 -7.35 -9.77
N PRO A 62 -4.95 -7.44 -8.43
CA PRO A 62 -4.22 -6.55 -7.51
C PRO A 62 -2.71 -6.80 -7.56
N GLU A 63 -1.93 -5.73 -7.43
CA GLU A 63 -0.46 -5.79 -7.30
C GLU A 63 -0.01 -5.05 -6.04
N THR A 64 0.88 -5.66 -5.28
CA THR A 64 1.48 -5.06 -4.08
C THR A 64 2.97 -4.87 -4.29
N ILE A 65 3.43 -3.64 -4.09
CA ILE A 65 4.84 -3.26 -4.17
C ILE A 65 5.26 -2.75 -2.78
N LEU A 66 6.38 -3.27 -2.27
CA LEU A 66 6.99 -2.83 -1.03
C LEU A 66 8.28 -2.09 -1.34
N ILE A 67 8.36 -0.86 -0.87
CA ILE A 67 9.51 0.03 -1.06
C ILE A 67 10.20 0.19 0.29
N SER A 68 11.51 -0.03 0.33
CA SER A 68 12.32 0.14 1.54
C SER A 68 12.50 1.62 1.88
N PRO A 69 12.93 1.95 3.12
CA PRO A 69 13.25 3.34 3.49
C PRO A 69 14.32 4.00 2.62
N ARG A 70 15.12 3.22 1.87
CA ARG A 70 16.12 3.71 0.91
C ARG A 70 15.56 3.95 -0.49
N GLY A 71 14.24 3.84 -0.68
CA GLY A 71 13.57 4.02 -1.96
C GLY A 71 13.70 2.85 -2.93
N GLN A 72 14.13 1.67 -2.46
CA GLN A 72 14.32 0.49 -3.31
C GLN A 72 13.09 -0.41 -3.26
N ILE A 73 12.64 -0.92 -4.41
CA ILE A 73 11.61 -1.97 -4.46
C ILE A 73 12.25 -3.26 -3.95
N VAL A 74 11.77 -3.77 -2.81
CA VAL A 74 12.30 -4.97 -2.14
C VAL A 74 11.36 -6.17 -2.22
N TYR A 75 10.11 -5.94 -2.64
CA TYR A 75 9.14 -6.99 -2.85
C TYR A 75 8.05 -6.52 -3.83
N ARG A 76 7.63 -7.42 -4.71
CA ARG A 76 6.52 -7.25 -5.65
C ARG A 76 5.72 -8.54 -5.67
N HIS A 77 4.40 -8.44 -5.67
CA HIS A 77 3.52 -9.61 -5.75
C HIS A 77 2.19 -9.27 -6.41
N SER A 78 1.84 -10.04 -7.44
CA SER A 78 0.53 -10.01 -8.08
C SER A 78 -0.38 -11.03 -7.39
N GLY A 79 -1.59 -10.60 -7.04
CA GLY A 79 -2.58 -11.42 -6.33
C GLY A 79 -2.61 -11.16 -4.82
N VAL A 80 -3.06 -12.18 -4.08
CA VAL A 80 -3.31 -12.08 -2.64
C VAL A 80 -2.03 -12.31 -1.85
N ILE A 81 -1.57 -11.28 -1.14
CA ILE A 81 -0.38 -11.36 -0.29
C ILE A 81 -0.63 -12.20 0.99
N ASN A 82 0.42 -12.89 1.45
CA ASN A 82 0.47 -13.45 2.80
C ASN A 82 0.82 -12.34 3.80
N ILE A 83 -0.12 -12.02 4.69
CA ILE A 83 0.01 -10.90 5.62
C ILE A 83 1.09 -11.12 6.68
N GLU A 84 1.25 -12.33 7.21
CA GLU A 84 2.27 -12.61 8.22
C GLU A 84 3.68 -12.39 7.66
N ASN A 85 3.92 -12.87 6.43
CA ASN A 85 5.19 -12.67 5.74
C ASN A 85 5.43 -11.18 5.44
N MET A 86 4.37 -10.45 5.05
CA MET A 86 4.43 -9.01 4.84
C MET A 86 4.77 -8.26 6.13
N GLN A 87 4.14 -8.61 7.25
CA GLN A 87 4.41 -8.03 8.57
C GLN A 87 5.85 -8.23 9.00
N LYS A 88 6.40 -9.45 8.85
CA LYS A 88 7.79 -9.75 9.17
C LYS A 88 8.77 -8.92 8.34
N ARG A 89 8.52 -8.81 7.03
CA ARG A 89 9.34 -7.98 6.13
C ARG A 89 9.32 -6.51 6.54
N ILE A 90 8.13 -5.96 6.77
CA ILE A 90 7.98 -4.56 7.19
C ILE A 90 8.69 -4.33 8.51
N ALA A 91 8.45 -5.17 9.52
CA ALA A 91 9.08 -5.04 10.84
C ALA A 91 10.61 -5.04 10.77
N ALA A 92 11.20 -5.87 9.91
CA ALA A 92 12.65 -5.91 9.70
C ALA A 92 13.24 -4.67 9.00
N MET A 93 12.39 -3.82 8.41
CA MET A 93 12.81 -2.60 7.69
C MET A 93 12.52 -1.31 8.46
N LEU A 94 11.73 -1.38 9.54
CA LEU A 94 11.44 -0.23 10.36
C LEU A 94 12.54 -0.05 11.39
N PRO A 95 12.84 1.20 11.80
CA PRO A 95 13.79 1.44 12.87
C PRO A 95 13.31 0.75 14.15
N ASP A 96 14.25 0.15 14.89
CA ASP A 96 13.98 -0.27 16.27
C ASP A 96 13.47 0.96 17.01
N THR A 97 12.20 0.92 17.43
CA THR A 97 11.62 1.99 18.23
C THR A 97 12.18 1.88 19.66
N LYS A 98 13.47 2.17 19.80
CA LYS A 98 14.19 2.41 21.04
C LYS A 98 15.01 3.68 20.89
N GLU A 99 14.33 4.81 20.72
CA GLU A 99 14.96 6.12 20.92
C GLU A 99 13.91 7.20 21.16
N LYS A 100 13.38 7.23 22.39
CA LYS A 100 13.48 8.31 23.39
C LYS A 100 12.42 8.16 24.47
#